data_AF-A0A2V9B2D2-F1
#
_entry.id   AF-A0A2V9B2D2-F1
#
_cell.length_a   1.000
_cell.length_b   1.000
_cell.length_c   1.000
_cell.angle_alpha   90.00
_cell.angle_beta   90.00
_cell.angle_gamma   90.00
#
_symmetry.space_group_name_H-M   'P 1'
#
loop_
_entity.id
_entity.type
_entity.pdbx_description
1 polymer ?
#
loop_
_entity_poly.entity_id
_entity_poly.type
_entity_poly.pdbx_seq_one_letter_code
_entity_poly.pdbx_strand_id
1 'polypeptide(L)' 'MSPTASSPTAGLPRAHYLNQAYGIRSWLLTTDHKRIALLYLATVTLFFFIGGSFAVMIRIHLLTPEGYLVTPET' A
#
# COMPACT_ATOMS: atom_id res chain seq x y z
N MET A 1 -26.92 34.77 37.51
CA MET A 1 -27.22 33.61 36.67
C MET A 1 -26.25 33.63 35.50
N SER A 2 -25.17 32.87 35.58
CA SER A 2 -24.14 32.84 34.53
C SER A 2 -24.52 31.80 33.48
N PRO A 3 -24.48 32.10 32.17
CA PRO A 3 -24.69 31.10 31.15
C PRO A 3 -23.45 30.20 31.10
N THR A 4 -23.63 28.92 31.43
CA THR A 4 -22.61 27.89 31.29
C THR A 4 -22.30 27.72 29.80
N ALA A 5 -21.12 28.12 29.35
CA ALA A 5 -20.67 27.93 27.98
C ALA A 5 -20.68 26.43 27.65
N SER A 6 -21.53 26.03 26.69
CA SER A 6 -21.54 24.68 26.14
C SER A 6 -20.24 24.45 25.37
N SER A 7 -19.35 23.62 25.92
CA SER A 7 -18.14 23.16 25.25
C SER A 7 -18.51 22.58 23.87
N PRO A 8 -17.89 23.02 22.75
CA PRO A 8 -18.09 22.35 21.49
C PRO A 8 -17.55 20.93 21.62
N THR A 9 -18.44 19.94 21.63
CA THR A 9 -18.09 18.53 21.47
C THR A 9 -17.25 18.43 20.20
N ALA A 10 -15.95 18.20 20.34
CA ALA A 10 -15.03 18.00 19.23
C ALA A 10 -15.38 16.67 18.52
N GLY A 11 -16.44 16.70 17.72
CA GLY A 11 -16.78 15.61 16.82
C GLY A 11 -15.68 15.50 15.76
N LEU A 12 -15.15 14.29 15.58
CA LEU A 12 -14.21 14.01 14.50
C LEU A 12 -14.76 14.54 13.17
N PRO A 13 -13.94 15.20 12.33
CA PRO A 13 -14.40 15.72 11.05
C PRO A 13 -15.10 14.63 10.24
N ARG A 14 -16.31 14.92 9.75
CA ARG A 14 -17.16 13.98 9.00
C ARG A 14 -16.48 13.46 7.72
N ALA A 15 -15.49 14.17 7.21
CA ALA A 15 -14.66 13.78 6.07
C ALA A 15 -13.20 13.60 6.51
N HIS A 16 -12.63 12.43 6.22
CA HIS A 16 -11.24 12.10 6.48
C HIS A 16 -10.55 11.68 5.18
N TYR A 17 -9.21 11.64 5.15
CA TYR A 17 -8.42 11.28 3.96
C TYR A 17 -8.81 9.91 3.35
N LEU A 18 -9.49 9.02 4.07
CA LEU A 18 -10.05 7.77 3.54
C LEU A 18 -11.37 7.94 2.78
N ASN A 19 -12.16 8.97 3.10
CA ASN A 19 -13.55 9.16 2.65
C ASN A 19 -13.71 10.38 1.70
N GLN A 20 -12.73 11.29 1.66
CA GLN A 20 -12.89 12.60 1.01
C GLN A 20 -13.12 12.59 -0.51
N ALA A 21 -12.73 11.53 -1.22
CA ALA A 21 -13.03 11.35 -2.65
C ALA A 21 -12.82 9.89 -3.06
N TYR A 22 -13.81 9.30 -3.74
CA TYR A 22 -13.75 7.94 -4.26
C TYR A 22 -13.29 7.95 -5.72
N GLY A 23 -12.09 7.43 -5.99
CA GLY A 23 -11.62 7.25 -7.36
C GLY A 23 -10.11 7.04 -7.50
N ILE A 24 -9.72 6.16 -8.41
CA ILE A 24 -8.32 5.82 -8.71
C ILE A 24 -7.54 7.08 -9.14
N ARG A 25 -8.14 7.94 -9.98
CA ARG A 25 -7.54 9.23 -10.39
C ARG A 25 -7.30 10.18 -9.21
N SER A 26 -8.21 10.23 -8.24
CA SER A 26 -8.06 11.08 -7.04
C SER A 26 -6.97 10.58 -6.11
N TRP A 27 -6.77 9.25 -6.03
CA TRP A 27 -5.71 8.65 -5.24
C TRP A 27 -4.35 8.77 -5.92
N LEU A 28 -4.24 8.50 -7.23
CA LEU A 28 -2.96 8.57 -7.94
C LEU A 28 -2.42 10.00 -8.07
N LEU A 29 -3.29 11.00 -8.17
CA LEU A 29 -2.92 12.42 -8.31
C LEU A 29 -3.03 13.22 -6.99
N THR A 30 -3.05 12.53 -5.85
CA THR A 30 -3.16 13.17 -4.53
C THR A 30 -1.84 13.80 -4.07
N THR A 31 -1.89 14.92 -3.36
CA THR A 31 -0.74 15.54 -2.67
C THR A 31 -0.68 15.25 -1.17
N ASP A 32 -1.69 14.57 -0.62
CA ASP A 32 -1.72 14.16 0.79
C ASP A 32 -0.68 13.05 1.07
N HIS A 33 0.33 13.36 1.88
CA HIS A 33 1.39 12.43 2.31
C HIS A 33 0.89 11.12 2.95
N LYS A 34 -0.27 11.11 3.64
CA LYS A 34 -0.83 9.89 4.25
C LYS A 34 -1.36 8.95 3.17
N ARG A 35 -2.00 9.52 2.14
CA ARG A 35 -2.47 8.73 0.98
C ARG A 35 -1.29 8.19 0.19
N ILE A 36 -0.27 9.02 -0.06
CA ILE A 36 0.96 8.60 -0.73
C ILE A 36 1.65 7.46 0.06
N ALA A 37 1.74 7.57 1.39
CA ALA A 37 2.32 6.52 2.23
C ALA A 37 1.57 5.19 2.10
N LEU A 38 0.24 5.20 2.08
CA LEU A 38 -0.57 3.98 1.86
C LEU A 38 -0.39 3.38 0.46
N LEU A 39 -0.30 4.23 -0.57
CA LEU A 39 -0.03 3.77 -1.94
C LEU A 39 1.34 3.10 -2.04
N TYR A 40 2.37 3.69 -1.42
CA TYR A 40 3.69 3.09 -1.34
C TYR A 40 3.68 1.79 -0.56
N LEU A 41 3.04 1.73 0.60
CA LEU A 41 2.91 0.51 1.39
C LEU A 41 2.30 -0.61 0.54
N ALA A 42 1.16 -0.34 -0.11
CA ALA A 42 0.50 -1.32 -0.97
C ALA A 42 1.38 -1.78 -2.14
N THR A 43 2.05 -0.84 -2.82
CA THR A 43 2.91 -1.14 -3.97
C THR A 43 4.15 -1.93 -3.57
N VAL A 44 4.83 -1.51 -2.49
CA VAL A 44 6.02 -2.20 -1.97
C VAL A 44 5.65 -3.60 -1.49
N THR A 45 4.54 -3.77 -0.77
CA THR A 45 4.07 -5.10 -0.36
C THR A 45 3.76 -5.99 -1.57
N LEU A 46 3.10 -5.47 -2.60
CA LEU A 46 2.83 -6.20 -3.84
C LEU A 46 4.13 -6.68 -4.51
N PHE A 47 5.07 -5.76 -4.75
CA PHE A 47 6.34 -6.11 -5.39
C PHE A 47 7.25 -6.95 -4.49
N PHE A 48 7.14 -6.84 -3.17
CA PHE A 48 7.82 -7.72 -2.23
C PHE A 48 7.39 -9.18 -2.43
N PHE A 49 6.09 -9.46 -2.58
CA PHE A 49 5.62 -10.81 -2.85
C PHE A 49 6.01 -11.30 -4.26
N ILE A 50 5.93 -10.43 -5.27
CA ILE A 50 6.36 -10.77 -6.64
C ILE A 50 7.86 -11.11 -6.66
N GLY A 51 8.71 -10.20 -6.16
CA GLY A 51 10.15 -10.41 -6.07
C GLY A 51 10.53 -11.58 -5.17
N GLY A 52 9.82 -11.76 -4.04
CA GLY A 52 9.98 -12.90 -3.15
C GLY A 52 9.65 -14.22 -3.84
N SER A 53 8.58 -14.26 -4.65
CA SER A 53 8.23 -15.45 -5.43
C SER A 53 9.33 -15.81 -6.44
N PHE A 54 9.88 -14.82 -7.15
CA PHE A 54 11.00 -15.04 -8.06
C PHE A 54 12.27 -15.48 -7.32
N ALA A 55 12.57 -14.91 -6.16
CA ALA A 55 13.69 -15.34 -5.33
C ALA A 55 13.55 -16.81 -4.89
N VAL A 56 12.33 -17.23 -4.53
CA VAL A 56 12.03 -18.64 -4.22
C VAL A 56 12.17 -19.52 -5.47
N MET A 57 11.69 -19.07 -6.64
CA MET A 57 11.86 -19.83 -7.90
C MET A 57 13.35 -20.05 -8.23
N ILE A 58 14.18 -19.00 -8.10
CA ILE A 58 15.64 -19.11 -8.28
C ILE A 58 16.22 -20.11 -7.28
N ARG A 59 15.81 -20.03 -6.00
CA ARG A 59 16.26 -20.96 -4.96
C ARG A 59 15.93 -22.42 -5.31
N ILE A 60 14.72 -22.68 -5.79
CA ILE A 60 14.28 -24.01 -6.20
C ILE A 60 15.06 -24.48 -7.44
N HIS A 61 15.26 -23.59 -8.41
CA HIS A 61 16.01 -23.91 -9.63
C HIS A 61 17.44 -24.37 -9.31
N LEU A 62 18.10 -23.73 -8.34
CA LEU A 62 19.47 -24.03 -7.90
C LEU A 62 19.59 -25.22 -6.93
N LEU A 63 18.51 -25.94 -6.61
CA LEU A 63 18.59 -27.15 -5.79
C LEU A 63 19.33 -28.30 -6.50
N THR A 64 19.37 -28.27 -7.82
CA THR A 64 20.03 -29.27 -8.67
C THR A 64 21.02 -28.60 -9.62
N PRO A 65 22.19 -29.20 -9.90
CA PRO A 65 23.21 -28.61 -10.77
C PRO A 65 22.72 -28.31 -12.20
N GLU A 66 21.87 -29.20 -12.74
CA GLU A 66 21.31 -29.09 -14.09
C GLU A 66 20.18 -28.04 -14.20
N GLY A 67 19.67 -27.52 -13.07
CA GLY A 67 18.53 -26.61 -13.03
C GLY A 67 17.17 -27.32 -13.18
N TYR A 68 16.21 -27.02 -12.30
CA TYR A 68 14.92 -27.75 -12.28
C TYR A 68 13.78 -27.09 -13.07
N LEU A 69 13.75 -25.76 -13.18
CA LEU A 69 12.54 -25.02 -13.56
C LEU A 69 12.60 -24.22 -14.88
N VAL A 70 13.78 -23.75 -15.29
CA VAL A 70 13.90 -22.72 -16.35
C VAL A 70 15.05 -23.10 -17.27
N THR A 71 14.83 -23.01 -18.58
CA THR A 71 15.87 -23.26 -19.59
C THR A 71 16.51 -21.95 -20.03
N PRO A 72 17.82 -21.92 -20.31
CA PRO A 72 18.46 -20.75 -20.89
C PRO A 72 17.98 -20.56 -22.34
N GLU A 73 17.49 -19.37 -22.65
CA GLU A 73 17.22 -18.97 -24.02
C GLU A 73 18.52 -18.45 -24.65
N THR A 74 18.88 -18.98 -25.82
CA THR A 74 20.08 -18.59 -26.60
C THR A 74 19.72 -17.73 -27.80
#